data_AF-A0A8J8FHK3-F1
#
_entry.id   AF-A0A8J8FHK3-F1
#
_cell.length_a   1.000
_cell.length_b   1.000
_cell.length_c   1.000
_cell.angle_alpha   90.00
_cell.angle_beta   90.00
_cell.angle_gamma   90.00
#
_symmetry.space_group_name_H-M   'P 1'
#
loop_
_entity.id
_entity.type
_entity.pdbx_description
1 polymer ?
#
loop_
_entity_poly.entity_id
_entity_poly.type
_entity_poly.pdbx_seq_one_letter_code
_entity_poly.pdbx_strand_id
1 'polypeptide(L)'
;MNKKSRPSEQYIQENREVIGKQIRTFRENKGFSQDELAEIMEVNRSTISKVETGKFAITIDYLVKFAWYLDFDISVLEKKGK
;
A
#
# COMPACT_ATOMS: atom_id res chain seq x y z
N MET A 1 33.01 -0.39 -5.12
CA MET A 1 31.74 -0.73 -4.45
C MET A 1 30.75 0.39 -4.74
N ASN A 2 29.67 0.10 -5.45
CA ASN A 2 28.63 1.09 -5.74
C ASN A 2 27.87 1.36 -4.44
N LYS A 3 28.26 2.39 -3.67
CA LYS A 3 27.61 2.73 -2.40
C LYS A 3 26.18 3.18 -2.75
N LYS A 4 25.19 2.35 -2.46
CA LYS A 4 23.77 2.78 -2.53
C LYS A 4 23.62 4.03 -1.66
N SER A 5 23.24 5.15 -2.27
CA SER A 5 22.85 6.35 -1.53
C SER A 5 21.47 6.13 -0.90
N ARG A 6 21.17 6.89 0.16
CA ARG A 6 19.83 6.91 0.77
C ARG A 6 18.79 7.24 -0.31
N PRO A 7 17.65 6.55 -0.36
CA PRO A 7 16.57 6.92 -1.29
C PRO A 7 16.10 8.35 -1.02
N SER A 8 15.75 9.09 -2.08
CA SER A 8 15.13 10.41 -1.95
C SER A 8 13.72 10.28 -1.37
N GLU A 9 13.24 11.34 -0.72
CA GLU A 9 11.85 11.40 -0.23
C GLU A 9 10.86 11.25 -1.39
N GLN A 10 11.15 11.87 -2.54
CA GLN A 10 10.37 11.72 -3.76
C GLN A 10 10.27 10.24 -4.19
N TYR A 11 11.37 9.50 -4.22
CA TYR A 11 11.35 8.08 -4.59
C TYR A 11 10.48 7.26 -3.63
N ILE A 12 10.56 7.53 -2.32
CA ILE A 12 9.71 6.85 -1.32
C ILE A 12 8.24 7.19 -1.56
N GLN A 13 7.93 8.46 -1.81
CA GLN A 13 6.57 8.94 -2.05
C GLN A 13 5.96 8.30 -3.31
N GLU A 14 6.70 8.26 -4.42
CA GLU A 14 6.26 7.62 -5.67
C GLU A 14 5.92 6.13 -5.46
N ASN A 15 6.76 5.40 -4.73
CA ASN A 15 6.50 3.98 -4.44
C ASN A 15 5.26 3.80 -3.55
N ARG A 16 5.04 4.68 -2.56
CA ARG A 16 3.83 4.65 -1.72
C ARG A 16 2.58 4.90 -2.53
N GLU A 17 2.61 5.83 -3.48
CA GLU A 17 1.47 6.12 -4.35
C GLU A 17 1.16 4.96 -5.29
N VAL A 18 2.18 4.29 -5.84
CA VAL A 18 1.99 3.09 -6.67
C VAL A 18 1.32 1.97 -5.88
N ILE A 19 1.84 1.66 -4.68
CA ILE A 19 1.27 0.62 -3.80
C ILE A 19 -0.16 1.00 -3.37
N GLY A 20 -0.37 2.25 -2.96
CA GLY A 20 -1.69 2.75 -2.56
C GLY A 20 -2.73 2.65 -3.67
N LYS A 21 -2.36 2.96 -4.92
CA LYS A 21 -3.25 2.79 -6.09
C LYS A 21 -3.59 1.32 -6.33
N GLN A 22 -2.64 0.40 -6.16
CA GLN A 22 -2.92 -1.04 -6.29
C GLN A 22 -3.89 -1.52 -5.21
N ILE A 23 -3.68 -1.14 -3.95
CA ILE A 23 -4.60 -1.46 -2.84
C ILE A 23 -6.02 -0.95 -3.15
N ARG A 24 -6.12 0.29 -3.65
CA ARG A 24 -7.40 0.87 -4.09
C ARG A 24 -8.08 0.00 -5.16
N THR A 25 -7.33 -0.43 -6.17
CA THR A 25 -7.86 -1.31 -7.23
C THR A 25 -8.35 -2.64 -6.66
N PHE A 26 -7.60 -3.27 -5.76
CA PHE A 26 -8.07 -4.51 -5.10
C PHE A 26 -9.35 -4.28 -4.28
N ARG A 27 -9.44 -3.16 -3.56
CA ARG A 27 -10.66 -2.79 -2.83
C ARG A 27 -11.86 -2.63 -3.76
N GLU A 28 -11.70 -1.86 -4.84
CA GLU A 28 -12.77 -1.62 -5.81
C GLU A 28 -13.19 -2.92 -6.52
N ASN A 29 -12.25 -3.82 -6.82
CA ASN A 29 -12.55 -5.13 -7.41
C ASN A 29 -13.33 -6.07 -6.46
N LYS A 30 -13.12 -5.93 -5.14
CA LYS A 30 -13.93 -6.63 -4.12
C LYS A 30 -15.29 -5.96 -3.88
N GLY A 31 -15.55 -4.80 -4.50
CA GLY A 31 -16.82 -4.08 -4.38
C GLY A 31 -16.95 -3.25 -3.10
N PHE A 32 -15.88 -3.08 -2.32
CA PHE A 32 -15.93 -2.31 -1.07
C PHE A 32 -15.75 -0.81 -1.33
N SER A 33 -16.55 0.01 -0.66
CA SER A 33 -16.26 1.41 -0.40
C SER A 33 -15.12 1.56 0.62
N GLN A 34 -14.58 2.77 0.74
CA GLN A 34 -13.55 3.04 1.76
C GLN A 34 -14.10 2.91 3.18
N ASP A 35 -15.38 3.20 3.39
CA ASP A 35 -16.04 3.10 4.68
C ASP A 35 -16.28 1.63 5.08
N GLU A 36 -16.75 0.79 4.16
CA GLU A 36 -16.90 -0.65 4.40
C GLU A 36 -15.55 -1.33 4.68
N LEU A 37 -14.50 -1.00 3.92
CA LEU A 37 -13.17 -1.54 4.20
C LEU A 37 -12.65 -1.07 5.56
N ALA A 38 -12.92 0.20 5.93
CA ALA A 38 -12.51 0.74 7.21
C ALA A 38 -13.22 0.04 8.38
N GLU A 39 -14.51 -0.25 8.23
CA GLU A 39 -15.31 -0.98 9.20
C GLU A 39 -14.74 -2.39 9.43
N ILE A 40 -14.55 -3.19 8.38
CA ILE A 40 -14.05 -4.57 8.52
C ILE A 40 -12.60 -4.64 9.01
N MET A 41 -11.80 -3.60 8.76
CA MET A 41 -10.42 -3.49 9.24
C MET A 41 -10.31 -2.85 10.63
N GLU A 42 -11.42 -2.39 11.21
CA GLU A 42 -11.49 -1.65 12.48
C GLU A 42 -10.59 -0.40 12.53
N VAL A 43 -10.63 0.39 11.45
CA VAL A 43 -9.83 1.63 11.31
C VAL A 43 -10.71 2.80 10.88
N ASN A 44 -10.16 4.01 10.93
CA ASN A 44 -10.85 5.16 10.37
C ASN A 44 -10.83 5.12 8.84
N ARG A 45 -11.92 5.53 8.18
CA ARG A 45 -11.96 5.76 6.72
C ARG A 45 -10.81 6.63 6.22
N SER A 46 -10.39 7.62 7.02
CA SER A 46 -9.24 8.48 6.69
C SER A 46 -7.91 7.71 6.61
N THR A 47 -7.76 6.61 7.33
CA THR A 47 -6.61 5.71 7.23
C THR A 47 -6.59 5.04 5.85
N ILE A 48 -7.72 4.47 5.42
CA ILE A 48 -7.86 3.87 4.09
C ILE A 48 -7.51 4.90 3.00
N SER A 49 -8.10 6.09 3.07
CA SER A 49 -7.83 7.17 2.10
C SER A 49 -6.36 7.59 2.06
N LYS A 50 -5.69 7.74 3.22
CA LYS A 50 -4.27 8.14 3.25
C LYS A 50 -3.35 7.02 2.75
N VAL A 51 -3.68 5.75 2.97
CA VAL A 51 -2.96 4.61 2.40
C VAL A 51 -3.09 4.62 0.88
N GLU A 52 -4.32 4.71 0.36
CA GLU A 52 -4.58 4.67 -1.09
C GLU A 52 -3.98 5.86 -1.85
N THR A 53 -3.75 6.98 -1.17
CA THR A 53 -3.11 8.17 -1.73
C THR A 53 -1.61 8.25 -1.46
N GLY A 54 -1.01 7.24 -0.82
CA GLY A 54 0.42 7.22 -0.49
C GLY A 54 0.85 8.26 0.54
N LYS A 55 -0.09 8.94 1.20
CA LYS A 55 0.16 10.01 2.20
C LYS A 55 0.41 9.48 3.61
N PHE A 56 0.29 8.16 3.80
CA PHE A 56 0.56 7.50 5.07
C PHE A 56 1.73 6.52 4.95
N ALA A 57 2.64 6.58 5.92
CA ALA A 57 3.66 5.55 6.10
C ALA A 57 3.01 4.30 6.71
N ILE A 58 2.48 3.44 5.85
CA ILE A 58 1.86 2.18 6.26
C ILE A 58 2.93 1.24 6.86
N THR A 59 2.58 0.54 7.95
CA THR A 59 3.42 -0.53 8.49
C THR A 59 3.16 -1.84 7.74
N ILE A 60 4.08 -2.81 7.86
CA ILE A 60 3.88 -4.13 7.24
C ILE A 60 2.62 -4.83 7.79
N ASP A 61 2.33 -4.71 9.08
CA ASP A 61 1.14 -5.30 9.69
C ASP A 61 -0.16 -4.81 9.03
N TYR A 62 -0.25 -3.50 8.74
CA TYR A 62 -1.39 -2.96 8.00
C TYR A 62 -1.44 -3.51 6.58
N LEU A 63 -0.30 -3.60 5.90
CA LEU A 63 -0.24 -4.16 4.54
C LEU A 63 -0.71 -5.62 4.51
N VAL A 64 -0.33 -6.42 5.51
CA VAL A 64 -0.81 -7.81 5.68
C VAL A 64 -2.32 -7.85 5.94
N LYS A 65 -2.87 -6.92 6.73
CA LYS A 65 -4.33 -6.82 6.88
C LYS A 65 -5.01 -6.51 5.54
N PHE A 66 -4.52 -5.54 4.77
CA PHE A 66 -5.06 -5.26 3.44
C PHE A 66 -5.00 -6.51 2.55
N ALA A 67 -3.87 -7.21 2.52
CA ALA A 67 -3.70 -8.45 1.77
C ALA A 67 -4.77 -9.50 2.15
N TRP A 68 -5.02 -9.68 3.44
CA TRP A 68 -6.02 -10.61 3.95
C TRP A 68 -7.46 -10.22 3.53
N TYR A 69 -7.88 -8.98 3.76
CA TYR A 69 -9.26 -8.55 3.47
C TYR A 69 -9.53 -8.36 1.98
N LEU A 70 -8.50 -8.03 1.19
CA LEU A 70 -8.63 -7.73 -0.24
C LEU A 70 -8.15 -8.87 -1.15
N ASP A 71 -7.66 -9.98 -0.58
CA ASP A 71 -7.31 -11.22 -1.28
C ASP A 71 -6.22 -10.99 -2.34
N PHE A 72 -5.08 -10.43 -1.90
CA PHE A 72 -3.88 -10.30 -2.71
C PHE A 72 -2.64 -10.75 -1.93
N ASP A 73 -1.62 -11.23 -2.66
CA ASP A 73 -0.35 -11.63 -2.06
C ASP A 73 0.67 -10.49 -2.02
N ILE A 74 1.51 -10.49 -0.98
CA ILE A 74 2.66 -9.60 -0.86
C ILE A 74 3.92 -10.39 -1.23
N SER A 75 4.70 -9.89 -2.19
CA SER A 75 5.98 -10.50 -2.56
C SER A 75 7.08 -9.45 -2.67
N VAL A 76 8.32 -9.86 -2.37
CA VAL A 76 9.53 -9.06 -2.58
C VAL A 76 10.29 -9.67 -3.74
N LEU A 77 10.50 -8.89 -4.79
CA LEU A 77 11.16 -9.34 -6.01
C LEU A 77 12.56 -8.74 -6.11
N GLU A 78 13.52 -9.52 -6.59
CA GLU A 78 14.85 -9.00 -6.92
C GLU A 78 14.75 -8.00 -8.09
N LYS A 79 15.46 -6.88 -7.97
CA LYS A 79 15.65 -5.98 -9.11
C LYS A 79 16.49 -6.72 -10.15
N LYS A 80 15.87 -7.13 -11.25
CA LYS A 80 16.61 -7.61 -12.41
C LYS A 80 17.47 -6.46 -12.93
N GLY A 81 18.78 -6.67 -13.02
CA GLY A 81 19.70 -5.71 -13.63
C GLY A 81 19.33 -5.47 -15.09
N LYS A 82 19.61 -4.26 -15.59
CA LYS A 82 19.69 -4.04 -17.04
C LYS A 82 20.77 -4.94 -17.63
#